data_AF-A0A2N5SNN2-F1
#
_entry.id   AF-A0A2N5SNN2-F1
#
_cell.length_a   1.000
_cell.length_b   1.000
_cell.length_c   1.000
_cell.angle_alpha   90.00
_cell.angle_beta   90.00
_cell.angle_gamma   90.00
#
_symmetry.space_group_name_H-M   'P 1'
#
loop_
_entity.id
_entity.type
_entity.pdbx_description
1 polymer ?
#
loop_
_entity_poly.entity_id
_entity_poly.type
_entity_poly.pdbx_seq_one_letter_code
_entity_poly.pdbx_strand_id
1 'polypeptide(L)'
;MDGSLAPSDTTQSKLLLPEHCCLIFPVSYLTCHIGKELVKEALRVMVFVRAHEETVKTAQMLKAKAMEEGILEFSDPTKQASFDSFERDLPASTNRKMKEMFQDGFGIHHTGIVYSNRTISERLLGADALWVLCRTATLALGVGACGHH
;
A
#
# COMPACT_ATOMS: atom_id res chain seq x y z
N MET A 1 34.29 -6.41 17.49
CA MET A 1 33.61 -5.35 16.71
C MET A 1 33.90 -5.65 15.27
N ASP A 2 32.91 -6.23 14.59
CA ASP A 2 32.72 -6.48 13.15
C ASP A 2 31.70 -7.63 13.13
N GLY A 3 30.58 -7.63 12.43
CA GLY A 3 30.10 -6.83 11.31
C GLY A 3 29.07 -7.71 10.60
N SER A 4 28.07 -7.09 9.96
CA SER A 4 27.04 -7.74 9.12
C SER A 4 25.86 -8.40 9.85
N LEU A 5 24.89 -7.56 10.22
CA LEU A 5 23.50 -7.98 10.35
C LEU A 5 22.94 -8.01 8.92
N ALA A 6 22.85 -9.20 8.32
CA ALA A 6 22.19 -9.39 7.04
C ALA A 6 20.70 -8.96 7.14
N PRO A 7 20.13 -8.27 6.14
CA PRO A 7 18.70 -7.98 6.13
C PRO A 7 17.94 -9.30 5.99
N SER A 8 17.16 -9.63 7.01
CA SER A 8 16.29 -10.82 7.04
C SER A 8 15.23 -10.76 5.94
N ASP A 9 15.48 -11.48 4.85
CA ASP A 9 14.60 -12.17 3.89
C ASP A 9 13.06 -12.07 4.10
N THR A 10 12.50 -10.86 4.12
CA THR A 10 11.03 -10.66 4.27
C THR A 10 10.43 -9.78 3.18
N THR A 11 11.25 -9.17 2.33
CA THR A 11 10.80 -8.34 1.21
C THR A 11 10.58 -9.22 -0.02
N GLN A 12 9.34 -9.61 -0.28
CA GLN A 12 9.00 -10.20 -1.58
C GLN A 12 8.67 -9.08 -2.56
N SER A 13 9.53 -8.85 -3.55
CA SER A 13 9.21 -8.05 -4.72
C SER A 13 8.29 -8.89 -5.61
N LYS A 14 7.01 -8.54 -5.69
CA LYS A 14 6.10 -9.13 -6.67
C LYS A 14 5.85 -8.06 -7.72
N LEU A 15 6.39 -8.28 -8.92
CA LEU A 15 6.00 -7.53 -10.12
C LEU A 15 4.49 -7.74 -10.34
N LEU A 16 3.67 -6.84 -9.80
CA LEU A 16 2.34 -6.61 -10.35
C LEU A 16 2.51 -5.50 -11.39
N LEU A 17 2.50 -5.94 -12.65
CA LEU A 17 2.71 -5.16 -13.86
C LEU A 17 4.19 -4.79 -14.13
N PRO A 18 4.66 -4.90 -15.39
CA PRO A 18 6.08 -4.78 -15.75
C PRO A 18 6.68 -3.38 -15.53
N GLU A 19 5.89 -2.39 -15.07
CA GLU A 19 6.26 -0.97 -15.12
C GLU A 19 6.29 -0.28 -13.75
N HIS A 20 5.86 -0.97 -12.67
CA HIS A 20 5.80 -0.38 -11.32
C HIS A 20 6.46 -1.29 -10.27
N CYS A 21 7.52 -0.79 -9.63
CA CYS A 21 8.14 -1.46 -8.49
C CYS A 21 7.24 -1.34 -7.25
N CYS A 22 6.43 -2.38 -7.01
CA CYS A 22 5.70 -2.55 -5.77
C CYS A 22 6.40 -3.57 -4.86
N LEU A 23 6.72 -3.17 -3.64
CA LEU A 23 7.25 -4.08 -2.61
C LEU A 23 6.12 -4.59 -1.73
N ILE A 24 6.18 -5.87 -1.38
CA ILE A 24 5.25 -6.47 -0.42
C ILE A 24 5.94 -6.56 0.92
N PHE A 25 5.30 -5.98 1.93
CA PHE A 25 5.75 -6.07 3.31
C PHE A 25 4.64 -6.63 4.21
N PRO A 26 4.99 -7.46 5.21
CA PRO A 26 4.04 -7.82 6.24
C PRO A 26 3.70 -6.59 7.10
N VAL A 27 2.48 -6.57 7.63
CA VAL A 27 1.98 -5.47 8.47
C VAL A 27 2.93 -5.16 9.64
N SER A 28 3.47 -6.20 10.29
CA SER A 28 4.38 -6.07 11.42
C SER A 28 5.65 -5.31 11.07
N TYR A 29 6.23 -5.58 9.89
CA TYR A 29 7.46 -4.93 9.44
C TYR A 29 7.20 -3.45 9.13
N LEU A 30 6.17 -3.17 8.32
CA LEU A 30 5.90 -1.80 7.88
C LEU A 30 5.51 -0.90 9.05
N THR A 31 4.83 -1.42 10.07
CA THR A 31 4.46 -0.64 11.26
C THR A 31 5.68 -0.05 11.98
N CYS A 32 6.85 -0.70 11.91
CA CYS A 32 8.08 -0.24 12.55
C CYS A 32 9.01 0.54 11.60
N HIS A 33 8.84 0.38 10.29
CA HIS A 33 9.80 0.86 9.29
C HIS A 33 9.17 1.72 8.18
N ILE A 34 7.91 2.13 8.30
CA ILE A 34 7.19 2.89 7.26
C ILE A 34 7.96 4.12 6.78
N GLY A 35 8.62 4.90 7.66
CA GLY A 35 9.47 6.03 7.28
C GLY A 35 10.64 5.64 6.41
N LYS A 36 11.34 4.57 6.78
CA LYS A 36 12.50 4.11 6.02
C LYS A 36 12.10 3.60 4.64
N GLU A 37 11.00 2.85 4.55
CA GLU A 37 10.57 2.24 3.28
C GLU A 37 9.95 3.26 2.32
N LEU A 38 9.13 4.20 2.80
CA LEU A 38 8.50 5.20 1.95
C LEU A 38 9.46 6.31 1.50
N VAL A 39 10.43 6.70 2.35
CA VAL A 39 11.36 7.81 2.04
C VAL A 39 12.53 7.37 1.17
N LYS A 40 13.03 6.13 1.31
CA LYS A 40 14.30 5.76 0.69
C LYS A 40 14.26 5.64 -0.83
N GLU A 41 13.12 5.33 -1.44
CA GLU A 41 13.11 4.90 -2.85
C GLU A 41 11.85 5.28 -3.65
N ALA A 42 11.00 6.19 -3.15
CA ALA A 42 9.70 6.52 -3.78
C ALA A 42 8.88 5.24 -4.09
N LEU A 43 8.97 4.26 -3.20
CA LEU A 43 8.42 2.93 -3.40
C LEU A 43 6.94 2.89 -3.09
N ARG A 44 6.27 2.01 -3.83
CA ARG A 44 4.90 1.62 -3.56
C ARG A 44 4.89 0.35 -2.78
N VAL A 45 4.13 0.36 -1.69
CA VAL A 45 4.02 -0.75 -0.77
C VAL A 45 2.62 -1.33 -0.84
N MET A 46 2.55 -2.63 -1.07
CA MET A 46 1.30 -3.37 -0.96
C MET A 46 1.31 -4.22 0.30
N VAL A 47 0.32 -3.99 1.16
CA VAL A 47 0.21 -4.64 2.48
C VAL A 47 -0.91 -5.65 2.43
N PHE A 48 -0.61 -6.90 2.79
CA PHE A 48 -1.61 -7.96 2.84
C PHE A 48 -2.09 -8.23 4.26
N VAL A 49 -3.41 -8.21 4.43
CA VAL A 49 -4.09 -8.57 5.68
C VAL A 49 -4.94 -9.82 5.51
N ARG A 50 -5.32 -10.45 6.62
CA ARG A 50 -6.10 -11.70 6.62
C ARG A 50 -7.60 -11.47 6.57
N ALA A 51 -8.10 -10.37 7.12
CA ALA A 51 -9.51 -10.01 7.06
C ALA A 51 -9.78 -8.66 6.39
N HIS A 52 -10.96 -8.52 5.79
CA HIS A 52 -11.38 -7.29 5.12
C HIS A 52 -11.62 -6.13 6.10
N GLU A 53 -12.06 -6.41 7.34
CA GLU A 53 -12.16 -5.39 8.39
C GLU A 53 -10.79 -4.88 8.85
N GLU A 54 -9.73 -5.68 8.67
CA GLU A 54 -8.37 -5.28 9.00
C GLU A 54 -7.79 -4.32 7.96
N THR A 55 -8.20 -4.35 6.68
CA THR A 55 -7.58 -3.48 5.66
C THR A 55 -7.72 -2.01 6.04
N VAL A 56 -8.89 -1.62 6.56
CA VAL A 56 -9.16 -0.23 6.98
C VAL A 56 -8.36 0.11 8.23
N LYS A 57 -8.39 -0.75 9.24
CA LYS A 57 -7.67 -0.55 10.51
C LYS A 57 -6.17 -0.43 10.28
N THR A 58 -5.60 -1.33 9.48
CA THR A 58 -4.19 -1.33 9.13
C THR A 58 -3.81 -0.10 8.33
N ALA A 59 -4.60 0.29 7.31
CA ALA A 59 -4.32 1.51 6.55
C ALA A 59 -4.33 2.76 7.45
N GLN A 60 -5.31 2.88 8.36
CA GLN A 60 -5.38 4.00 9.31
C GLN A 60 -4.22 4.01 10.30
N MET A 61 -3.82 2.84 10.81
CA MET A 61 -2.67 2.70 11.70
C MET A 61 -1.37 3.12 11.00
N LEU A 62 -1.14 2.64 9.77
CA LEU A 62 0.04 2.99 8.98
C LEU A 62 0.07 4.48 8.64
N LYS A 63 -1.08 5.07 8.27
CA LYS A 63 -1.21 6.52 8.07
C LYS A 63 -0.84 7.29 9.34
N ALA A 64 -1.36 6.90 10.50
CA ALA A 64 -1.04 7.57 11.77
C ALA A 64 0.45 7.50 12.08
N LYS A 65 1.09 6.34 11.83
CA LYS A 65 2.54 6.17 11.97
C LYS A 65 3.32 7.02 10.97
N ALA A 66 2.89 7.09 9.73
CA ALA A 66 3.52 7.93 8.71
C ALA A 66 3.44 9.43 9.05
N MET A 67 2.31 9.85 9.64
CA MET A 67 2.14 11.21 10.14
C MET A 67 3.04 11.49 11.34
N GLU A 68 3.16 10.56 12.29
CA GLU A 68 4.06 10.66 13.45
C GLU A 68 5.54 10.76 13.04
N GLU A 69 5.93 10.05 11.98
CA GLU A 69 7.29 10.08 11.43
C GLU A 69 7.53 11.22 10.42
N GLY A 70 6.55 12.10 10.18
CA GLY A 70 6.67 13.25 9.28
C GLY A 70 6.76 12.89 7.79
N ILE A 71 6.44 11.65 7.40
CA ILE A 71 6.57 11.16 6.01
C ILE A 71 5.64 11.92 5.07
N LEU A 72 4.43 12.26 5.55
CA LEU A 72 3.42 12.96 4.77
C LEU A 72 3.88 14.35 4.29
N GLU A 73 4.91 14.92 4.93
CA GLU A 73 5.50 16.20 4.50
C GLU A 73 6.45 16.03 3.31
N PHE A 74 7.06 14.84 3.15
CA PHE A 74 8.02 14.53 2.09
C PHE A 74 7.35 13.95 0.84
N SER A 75 6.25 13.24 1.01
CA SER A 75 5.45 12.68 -0.09
C SER A 75 4.04 13.25 -0.02
N ASP A 76 3.72 14.12 -0.98
CA ASP A 76 2.41 14.76 -1.11
C ASP A 76 1.73 14.25 -2.38
N PRO A 77 0.62 13.50 -2.27
CA PRO A 77 -0.02 12.87 -3.42
C PRO A 77 -0.69 13.92 -4.31
N THR A 78 -1.05 15.08 -3.75
CA THR A 78 -1.71 16.18 -4.46
C THR A 78 -0.82 16.81 -5.54
N LYS A 79 0.50 16.65 -5.42
CA LYS A 79 1.48 17.18 -6.39
C LYS A 79 1.56 16.33 -7.67
N GLN A 80 0.90 15.18 -7.72
CA GLN A 80 0.93 14.34 -8.90
C GLN A 80 -0.06 14.82 -9.96
N ALA A 81 0.38 14.84 -11.22
CA ALA A 81 -0.44 15.29 -12.35
C ALA A 81 -1.78 14.52 -12.49
N SER A 82 -1.81 13.26 -12.05
CA SER A 82 -2.99 12.41 -12.11
C SER A 82 -3.98 12.65 -10.96
N PHE A 83 -3.60 13.37 -9.90
CA PHE A 83 -4.36 13.48 -8.66
C PHE A 83 -5.76 14.08 -8.86
N ASP A 84 -5.88 15.24 -9.51
CA ASP A 84 -7.17 15.90 -9.79
C ASP A 84 -8.12 15.05 -10.64
N SER A 85 -7.55 14.26 -11.56
CA SER A 85 -8.35 13.35 -12.39
C SER A 85 -8.92 12.22 -11.55
N PHE A 86 -8.10 11.66 -10.67
CA PHE A 86 -8.53 10.61 -9.75
C PHE A 86 -9.47 11.09 -8.65
N GLU A 87 -9.30 12.31 -8.14
CA GLU A 87 -10.23 12.89 -7.17
C GLU A 87 -11.64 13.02 -7.77
N ARG A 88 -11.73 13.38 -9.06
CA ARG A 88 -13.00 13.43 -9.80
C ARG A 88 -13.57 12.05 -10.10
N ASP A 89 -12.70 11.08 -10.41
CA ASP A 89 -13.10 9.71 -10.70
C ASP A 89 -13.57 8.94 -9.47
N LEU A 90 -13.14 9.32 -8.25
CA LEU A 90 -13.66 8.78 -7.00
C LEU A 90 -15.15 9.15 -6.86
N PRO A 91 -16.10 8.22 -7.07
CA PRO A 91 -17.52 8.57 -7.07
C PRO A 91 -17.93 9.16 -5.72
N ALA A 92 -18.94 10.04 -5.71
CA ALA A 92 -19.48 10.60 -4.47
C ALA A 92 -19.98 9.52 -3.48
N SER A 93 -20.37 8.35 -4.00
CA SER A 93 -20.76 7.16 -3.23
C SER A 93 -19.57 6.32 -2.72
N THR A 94 -18.34 6.76 -2.97
CA THR A 94 -17.15 6.13 -2.40
C THR A 94 -17.20 6.25 -0.89
N ASN A 95 -16.80 5.18 -0.20
CA ASN A 95 -16.70 5.19 1.25
C ASN A 95 -15.86 6.40 1.70
N ARG A 96 -16.42 7.26 2.56
CA ARG A 96 -15.78 8.48 3.07
C ARG A 96 -14.34 8.22 3.53
N LYS A 97 -14.11 7.07 4.18
CA LYS A 97 -12.78 6.65 4.64
C LYS A 97 -11.77 6.50 3.51
N MET A 98 -12.20 5.98 2.36
CA MET A 98 -11.33 5.80 1.21
C MET A 98 -10.91 7.13 0.59
N LYS A 99 -11.84 8.11 0.51
CA LYS A 99 -11.50 9.46 0.04
C LYS A 99 -10.54 10.15 1.01
N GLU A 100 -10.78 10.03 2.32
CA GLU A 100 -9.87 10.56 3.35
C GLU A 100 -8.47 9.94 3.25
N MET A 101 -8.38 8.62 3.06
CA MET A 101 -7.08 7.94 2.90
C MET A 101 -6.36 8.32 1.61
N PHE A 102 -7.08 8.51 0.52
CA PHE A 102 -6.50 8.92 -0.77
C PHE A 102 -5.77 10.26 -0.70
N GLN A 103 -6.32 11.24 0.04
CA GLN A 103 -5.69 12.54 0.25
C GLN A 103 -4.33 12.43 0.95
N ASP A 104 -4.14 11.38 1.74
CA ASP A 104 -2.89 11.08 2.42
C ASP A 104 -2.06 10.01 1.69
N GLY A 105 -2.39 9.61 0.46
CA GLY A 105 -1.62 8.62 -0.31
C GLY A 105 -1.82 7.15 0.12
N PHE A 106 -2.87 6.85 0.89
CA PHE A 106 -3.24 5.50 1.35
C PHE A 106 -4.50 4.97 0.64
N GLY A 107 -4.56 3.67 0.42
CA GLY A 107 -5.72 3.00 -0.19
C GLY A 107 -6.08 1.67 0.45
N ILE A 108 -7.30 1.21 0.14
CA ILE A 108 -7.80 -0.12 0.56
C ILE A 108 -8.33 -0.91 -0.64
N HIS A 109 -8.18 -2.23 -0.61
CA HIS A 109 -8.77 -3.16 -1.57
C HIS A 109 -9.26 -4.43 -0.85
N HIS A 110 -10.58 -4.63 -0.77
CA HIS A 110 -11.16 -5.89 -0.29
C HIS A 110 -12.50 -6.19 -0.98
N THR A 111 -13.01 -7.41 -0.84
CA THR A 111 -14.27 -7.85 -1.47
C THR A 111 -15.50 -7.06 -1.00
N GLY A 112 -15.46 -6.52 0.21
CA GLY A 112 -16.52 -5.71 0.82
C GLY A 112 -16.63 -4.25 0.32
N ILE A 113 -15.75 -3.77 -0.55
CA ILE A 113 -15.95 -2.50 -1.28
C ILE A 113 -16.52 -2.77 -2.67
N VAL A 114 -17.33 -1.82 -3.19
CA VAL A 114 -17.93 -1.90 -4.53
C VAL A 114 -16.85 -2.12 -5.59
N TYR A 115 -17.14 -2.93 -6.61
CA TYR A 115 -16.17 -3.29 -7.66
C TYR A 115 -15.48 -2.07 -8.29
N SER A 116 -16.24 -1.02 -8.63
CA SER A 116 -15.69 0.21 -9.19
C SER A 116 -14.61 0.85 -8.30
N ASN A 117 -14.77 0.77 -6.97
CA ASN A 117 -13.79 1.29 -6.02
C ASN A 117 -12.52 0.40 -5.99
N ARG A 118 -12.65 -0.92 -6.14
CA ARG A 118 -11.49 -1.83 -6.23
C ARG A 118 -10.64 -1.50 -7.46
N THR A 119 -11.27 -1.31 -8.60
CA THR A 119 -10.61 -0.96 -9.86
C THR A 119 -9.91 0.39 -9.75
N ILE A 120 -10.56 1.37 -9.11
CA ILE A 120 -9.94 2.66 -8.83
C ILE A 120 -8.71 2.52 -7.94
N SER A 121 -8.77 1.80 -6.81
CA SER A 121 -7.60 1.61 -5.92
C SER A 121 -6.36 1.08 -6.64
N GLU A 122 -6.54 0.12 -7.55
CA GLU A 122 -5.42 -0.46 -8.29
C GLU A 122 -4.87 0.52 -9.34
N ARG A 123 -5.76 1.28 -10.01
CA ARG A 123 -5.35 2.35 -10.93
C ARG A 123 -4.62 3.49 -10.21
N LEU A 124 -5.07 3.85 -9.00
CA LEU A 124 -4.41 4.86 -8.18
C LEU A 124 -3.00 4.43 -7.78
N LEU A 125 -2.81 3.16 -7.41
CA LEU A 125 -1.49 2.62 -7.09
C LEU A 125 -0.57 2.61 -8.32
N GLY A 126 -1.06 2.18 -9.48
CA GLY A 126 -0.28 2.14 -10.73
C GLY A 126 0.00 3.52 -11.32
N ALA A 127 -0.90 4.49 -11.14
CA ALA A 127 -0.69 5.86 -11.61
C ALA A 127 -0.01 6.75 -10.55
N ASP A 128 0.73 6.11 -9.67
CA ASP A 128 1.58 6.70 -8.68
C ASP A 128 0.91 7.43 -7.50
N ALA A 129 -0.41 7.61 -7.55
CA ALA A 129 -1.20 8.42 -6.63
C ALA A 129 -1.40 7.81 -5.22
N LEU A 130 -1.06 6.54 -5.03
CA LEU A 130 -0.95 5.90 -3.71
C LEU A 130 0.47 5.40 -3.48
N TRP A 131 0.90 5.45 -2.22
CA TRP A 131 2.16 4.83 -1.78
C TRP A 131 1.90 3.55 -1.01
N VAL A 132 0.75 3.45 -0.32
CA VAL A 132 0.39 2.27 0.46
C VAL A 132 -0.99 1.78 0.08
N LEU A 133 -1.08 0.53 -0.39
CA LEU A 133 -2.35 -0.15 -0.65
C LEU A 133 -2.53 -1.36 0.29
N CYS A 134 -3.47 -1.27 1.21
CA CYS A 134 -3.85 -2.37 2.09
C CYS A 134 -4.91 -3.26 1.42
N ARG A 135 -4.57 -4.51 1.14
CA ARG A 135 -5.50 -5.46 0.51
C ARG A 135 -5.61 -6.78 1.25
N THR A 136 -6.75 -7.45 1.10
CA THR A 136 -6.86 -8.85 1.54
C THR A 136 -6.00 -9.74 0.66
N ALA A 137 -5.26 -10.67 1.26
CA ALA A 137 -4.52 -11.69 0.51
C ALA A 137 -5.46 -12.37 -0.49
N THR A 138 -5.26 -12.08 -1.78
CA THR A 138 -5.97 -12.79 -2.83
C THR A 138 -5.25 -14.12 -2.97
N LEU A 139 -5.97 -15.21 -2.73
CA LEU A 139 -5.50 -16.57 -2.95
C LEU A 139 -5.37 -16.82 -4.47
N ALA A 140 -4.61 -15.99 -5.18
CA ALA A 140 -4.39 -16.05 -6.61
C ALA A 140 -3.07 -16.79 -6.87
N LEU A 141 -3.22 -18.11 -7.04
CA LEU A 141 -2.41 -19.07 -7.80
C LEU A 141 -0.92 -18.72 -7.98
N GLY A 142 -0.06 -19.49 -7.30
CA GLY A 142 1.38 -19.51 -7.55
C GLY A 142 2.26 -19.15 -6.36
N VAL A 143 1.84 -19.45 -5.12
CA VAL A 143 2.84 -19.70 -4.07
C VAL A 143 3.40 -21.07 -4.38
N GLY A 144 4.53 -21.11 -5.08
CA GLY A 144 5.48 -22.20 -4.94
C GLY A 144 5.99 -22.21 -3.50
N ALA A 145 5.15 -22.62 -2.55
CA ALA A 145 5.64 -23.48 -1.48
C ALA A 145 5.63 -24.89 -2.08
N CYS A 146 6.55 -25.12 -3.03
CA CYS A 146 7.11 -26.44 -3.22
C CYS A 146 7.52 -26.94 -1.84
N GLY A 147 7.24 -28.22 -1.61
CA GLY A 147 7.45 -28.87 -0.33
C GLY A 147 8.84 -28.61 0.24
N HIS A 148 8.87 -28.51 1.56
CA HIS A 148 10.03 -28.91 2.33
C HIS A 148 10.47 -30.30 1.83
N HIS A 149 11.70 -30.39 1.35
CA HIS A 149 12.48 -31.61 1.47
C HIS A 149 13.20 -31.58 2.81
#